data_AF-A0A932EHW8-F1
#
_entry.id   AF-A0A932EHW8-F1
#
_cell.length_a   1.000
_cell.length_b   1.000
_cell.length_c   1.000
_cell.angle_alpha   90.00
_cell.angle_beta   90.00
_cell.angle_gamma   90.00
#
_symmetry.space_group_name_H-M   'P 1'
#
loop_
_entity.id
_entity.type
_entity.pdbx_description
1 polymer ?
#
loop_
_entity_poly.entity_id
_entity_poly.type
_entity_poly.pdbx_seq_one_letter_code
_entity_poly.pdbx_strand_id
1 'polypeptide(L)' 'MTGPRRQAEEEYFVKREAEILKARREAAERAARDAERRSHFMKCPKCGAHLVTENRSGIQIDKCPECL' A
#
# COMPACT_ATOMS: atom_id res chain seq x y z
N MET A 1 -36.96 -14.35 25.79
CA MET A 1 -37.54 -13.38 24.83
C MET A 1 -36.66 -12.13 24.83
N THR A 2 -35.75 -11.99 23.86
CA THR A 2 -34.93 -10.77 23.67
C THR A 2 -35.82 -9.68 23.07
N GLY A 3 -36.01 -8.57 23.80
CA GLY A 3 -36.93 -7.51 23.39
C GLY A 3 -36.46 -6.74 22.13
N PRO A 4 -37.37 -6.03 21.45
CA PRO A 4 -37.15 -5.45 20.12
C PRO A 4 -35.98 -4.45 20.03
N ARG A 5 -35.62 -3.79 21.14
CA ARG A 5 -34.47 -2.88 21.19
C ARG A 5 -33.11 -3.60 21.07
N ARG A 6 -32.99 -4.77 21.70
CA ARG A 6 -31.74 -5.56 21.66
C ARG A 6 -31.43 -6.05 20.24
N GLN A 7 -32.45 -6.47 19.50
CA GLN A 7 -32.30 -6.92 18.13
C GLN A 7 -31.82 -5.80 17.20
N ALA A 8 -32.39 -4.60 17.36
CA ALA A 8 -31.96 -3.42 16.58
C ALA A 8 -30.51 -3.00 16.90
N GLU A 9 -30.09 -3.08 18.17
CA GLU A 9 -28.70 -2.83 18.59
C GLU A 9 -27.75 -3.88 17.99
N GLU A 10 -28.10 -5.16 18.07
CA GLU A 10 -27.33 -6.26 17.48
C GLU A 10 -27.16 -6.08 15.96
N GLU A 11 -28.23 -5.75 15.24
CA GLU A 11 -28.16 -5.47 13.80
C GLU A 11 -27.28 -4.26 13.48
N TYR A 12 -27.33 -3.21 14.32
CA TYR A 12 -26.49 -2.03 14.16
C TYR A 12 -25.01 -2.39 14.32
N PHE A 13 -24.66 -3.15 15.36
CA PHE A 13 -23.28 -3.57 15.57
C PHE A 13 -22.78 -4.46 14.44
N VAL A 14 -23.57 -5.44 13.99
CA VAL A 14 -23.17 -6.31 12.87
C VAL A 14 -22.91 -5.51 11.60
N LYS A 15 -23.79 -4.55 11.26
CA LYS A 15 -23.58 -3.66 10.10
C LYS A 15 -22.33 -2.82 10.28
N ARG A 16 -22.15 -2.22 11.47
CA ARG A 16 -21.00 -1.36 11.77
C ARG A 16 -19.68 -2.12 11.73
N GLU A 17 -19.64 -3.33 12.25
CA GLU A 17 -18.46 -4.20 12.21
C GLU A 17 -18.11 -4.61 10.78
N ALA A 18 -19.11 -4.94 9.97
CA ALA A 18 -18.91 -5.24 8.55
C ALA A 18 -18.32 -4.04 7.78
N GLU A 19 -18.81 -2.83 8.04
CA GLU A 19 -18.25 -1.60 7.44
C GLU A 19 -16.80 -1.36 7.87
N ILE A 20 -16.50 -1.50 9.16
CA ILE A 20 -15.13 -1.33 9.68
C ILE A 20 -14.20 -2.37 9.07
N LEU A 21 -14.63 -3.63 8.98
CA LEU A 21 -13.84 -4.70 8.39
C LEU A 21 -13.55 -4.44 6.91
N LYS A 22 -14.55 -3.96 6.15
CA LYS A 22 -14.40 -3.57 4.75
C LYS A 22 -13.37 -2.44 4.60
N ALA A 23 -13.53 -1.37 5.36
CA ALA A 23 -12.61 -0.22 5.32
C ALA A 23 -11.17 -0.62 5.67
N ARG A 24 -10.97 -1.52 6.64
CA ARG A 24 -9.65 -2.05 7.00
C ARG A 24 -9.03 -2.86 5.87
N ARG A 25 -9.80 -3.69 5.18
CA ARG A 25 -9.31 -4.44 4.00
C ARG A 25 -8.88 -3.50 2.88
N GLU A 26 -9.71 -2.53 2.54
CA GLU A 26 -9.39 -1.53 1.50
C GLU A 26 -8.17 -0.67 1.85
N ALA A 27 -7.96 -0.35 3.14
CA ALA A 27 -6.77 0.34 3.60
C ALA A 27 -5.52 -0.55 3.49
N ALA A 28 -5.61 -1.83 3.88
CA ALA A 28 -4.51 -2.78 3.78
C ALA A 28 -4.11 -3.04 2.32
N GLU A 29 -5.07 -3.20 1.42
CA GLU A 29 -4.80 -3.38 -0.02
C GLU A 29 -4.11 -2.15 -0.62
N ARG A 30 -4.55 -0.94 -0.28
CA ARG A 30 -3.88 0.30 -0.70
C ARG A 30 -2.46 0.37 -0.17
N ALA A 31 -2.25 0.08 1.12
CA ALA A 31 -0.93 0.08 1.72
C ALA A 31 0.00 -0.95 1.06
N ALA A 32 -0.51 -2.14 0.70
CA ALA A 32 0.26 -3.16 0.00
C ALA A 32 0.68 -2.71 -1.41
N ARG A 33 -0.24 -2.11 -2.19
CA ARG A 33 0.08 -1.55 -3.51
C ARG A 33 1.08 -0.40 -3.42
N ASP A 34 0.96 0.45 -2.39
CA ASP A 34 1.92 1.54 -2.16
C ASP A 34 3.30 1.00 -1.79
N ALA A 35 3.36 -0.05 -0.97
CA ALA A 35 4.59 -0.71 -0.60
C ALA A 35 5.27 -1.38 -1.80
N GLU A 36 4.51 -2.07 -2.65
CA GLU A 36 4.99 -2.67 -3.91
C GLU A 36 5.62 -1.58 -4.81
N ARG A 37 4.88 -0.51 -5.09
CA ARG A 37 5.37 0.61 -5.91
C ARG A 37 6.64 1.22 -5.35
N ARG A 38 6.71 1.41 -4.03
CA ARG A 38 7.91 1.91 -3.34
C ARG A 38 9.09 0.95 -3.43
N SER A 39 8.84 -0.36 -3.40
CA SER A 39 9.91 -1.37 -3.47
C SER A 39 10.63 -1.38 -4.82
N HIS A 40 9.90 -1.01 -5.89
CA HIS A 40 10.44 -0.92 -7.25
C HIS A 40 11.03 0.47 -7.58
N PHE A 41 10.76 1.48 -6.75
CA PHE A 41 11.31 2.82 -6.95
C PHE A 41 12.84 2.81 -6.82
N MET A 42 13.53 3.49 -7.73
CA MET A 42 15.01 3.55 -7.80
C MET A 42 15.69 2.16 -7.88
N LYS A 43 15.03 1.20 -8.53
CA LYS A 43 15.59 -0.11 -8.85
C LYS A 43 15.85 -0.25 -10.34
N CYS A 44 16.94 -0.94 -10.70
CA CYS A 44 17.23 -1.28 -12.08
C CYS A 44 16.22 -2.35 -12.58
N PRO A 45 15.54 -2.14 -13.72
CA PRO A 45 14.59 -3.12 -14.26
C PRO A 45 15.27 -4.40 -14.80
N LYS A 46 16.61 -4.40 -14.93
CA LYS A 46 17.36 -5.54 -15.48
C LYS A 46 17.87 -6.48 -14.39
N CYS A 47 18.43 -5.95 -13.31
CA CYS A 47 19.06 -6.75 -12.24
C CYS A 47 18.49 -6.53 -10.84
N GLY A 48 17.63 -5.53 -10.63
CA GLY A 48 17.06 -5.21 -9.31
C GLY A 48 17.98 -4.45 -8.34
N ALA A 49 19.18 -4.06 -8.77
CA ALA A 49 20.09 -3.24 -7.98
C ALA A 49 19.53 -1.81 -7.77
N HIS A 50 19.99 -1.12 -6.72
CA HIS A 50 19.64 0.29 -6.51
C HIS A 50 20.33 1.19 -7.55
N LEU A 51 19.56 2.11 -8.14
CA LEU A 51 20.09 3.15 -9.01
C LEU A 51 20.83 4.20 -8.17
N VAL A 52 21.91 4.74 -8.73
CA VAL A 52 22.72 5.80 -8.15
C VAL A 52 22.57 7.04 -9.01
N THR A 53 22.20 8.17 -8.40
CA THR A 53 22.10 9.45 -9.09
C THR A 53 23.49 10.07 -9.24
N GLU A 54 23.96 10.26 -10.48
CA GLU A 54 25.16 11.04 -10.80
C GLU A 54 24.76 12.41 -11.38
N ASN A 55 25.48 13.47 -11.03
CA ASN A 55 25.32 14.77 -11.67
C ASN A 55 26.35 14.92 -12.77
N ARG A 56 25.90 15.03 -14.03
CA ARG A 56 26.74 15.31 -15.18
C ARG A 56 26.34 16.62 -15.84
N SER A 57 27.25 17.58 -15.80
CA SER A 57 27.08 18.88 -16.47
C SER A 57 25.77 19.60 -16.10
N GLY A 58 25.34 19.47 -14.85
CA GLY A 58 24.10 20.07 -14.34
C GLY A 58 22.84 19.21 -14.52
N ILE A 59 22.97 18.00 -15.08
CA ILE A 59 21.86 17.05 -15.28
C ILE A 59 22.02 15.89 -14.30
N GLN A 60 20.96 15.57 -13.55
CA GLN A 60 20.91 14.38 -12.71
C GLN A 60 20.54 13.16 -13.56
N ILE A 61 21.38 12.13 -13.52
CA ILE A 61 21.22 10.88 -14.26
C ILE A 61 21.22 9.73 -13.27
N ASP A 62 20.19 8.90 -13.28
CA ASP A 62 20.13 7.69 -12.47
C ASP A 62 20.74 6.51 -13.22
N LYS A 63 21.84 5.97 -12.67
CA LYS A 63 22.62 4.92 -13.30
C LYS A 63 22.67 3.67 -12.44
N CYS A 64 22.58 2.50 -13.06
CA CYS A 64 22.78 1.23 -12.37
C CYS A 64 24.28 0.92 -12.26
N PRO A 65 24.83 0.64 -11.06
CA PRO A 65 26.24 0.31 -10.89
C PRO A 65 26.60 -1.12 -11.35
N GLU A 66 25.62 -2.04 -11.38
CA GLU A 66 25.87 -3.47 -11.61
C GLU A 66 25.71 -3.91 -13.09
N CYS A 67 24.94 -3.16 -13.89
CA CYS A 67 24.65 -3.50 -15.30
C CYS A 67 25.52 -2.74 -16.31
N LEU A 68 26.58 -2.10 -15.83
CA LEU A 68 27.55 -1.35 -16.64
C LEU A 68 28.16 -2.18 -17.76
#